data_AF-A0A369QQ96-F1
#
_entry.id   AF-A0A369QQ96-F1
#
_cell.length_a   1.000
_cell.length_b   1.000
_cell.length_c   1.000
_cell.angle_alpha   90.00
_cell.angle_beta   90.00
_cell.angle_gamma   90.00
#
_symmetry.space_group_name_H-M   'P 1'
#
loop_
_entity.id
_entity.type
_entity.pdbx_description
1 polymer ?
#
loop_
_entity_poly.entity_id
_entity_poly.type
_entity_poly.pdbx_seq_one_letter_code
_entity_poly.pdbx_strand_id
1 'polypeptide(L)'
;MKEAGTDAARRTAGQVAGDVSRDWLALIATGLGLSISGVEFLGGILLAIGGGALVAHVRRKQHPEHERFAWWFTLVAAAFFGTLAGQASPHLLPGWPPQVAMALAGMASRALVLIVIDATDAGVTEAPNIMRRIIDAIFNRRGPGGGV
;
A
#
# COMPACT_ATOMS: atom_id res chain seq x y z
N MET A 1 8.01 9.01 52.59
CA MET A 1 8.96 8.11 51.89
C MET A 1 8.30 7.09 50.95
N LYS A 2 7.00 6.76 51.07
CA LYS A 2 6.34 5.79 50.16
C LYS A 2 6.08 6.31 48.73
N GLU A 3 5.97 7.62 48.53
CA GLU A 3 5.63 8.20 47.21
C GLU A 3 6.80 8.19 46.21
N ALA A 4 8.04 8.32 46.69
CA ALA A 4 9.23 8.36 45.81
C ALA A 4 9.50 7.01 45.09
N GLY A 5 9.09 5.88 45.67
CA GLY A 5 9.27 4.55 45.06
C GLY A 5 8.29 4.27 43.92
N THR A 6 7.08 4.83 43.99
CA THR A 6 6.02 4.60 43.00
C THR A 6 6.30 5.33 41.68
N ASP A 7 6.92 6.51 41.76
CA ASP A 7 7.32 7.28 40.57
C ASP A 7 8.53 6.68 39.86
N ALA A 8 9.49 6.13 40.62
CA ALA A 8 10.62 5.41 40.04
C ALA A 8 10.14 4.16 39.29
N ALA A 9 9.25 3.37 39.89
CA ALA A 9 8.68 2.18 39.26
C ALA A 9 7.88 2.50 37.98
N ARG A 10 7.13 3.62 37.95
CA ARG A 10 6.41 4.08 36.75
C ARG A 10 7.36 4.51 35.63
N ARG A 11 8.47 5.19 35.94
CA ARG A 11 9.47 5.57 34.94
C ARG A 11 10.16 4.36 34.34
N THR A 12 10.55 3.39 35.16
CA THR A 12 11.17 2.15 34.69
C THR A 12 10.21 1.32 33.84
N ALA A 13 8.94 1.20 34.25
CA ALA A 13 7.93 0.51 33.45
C ALA A 13 7.66 1.22 32.10
N GLY A 14 7.63 2.55 32.09
CA GLY A 14 7.51 3.34 30.87
C GLY A 14 8.72 3.20 29.93
N GLN A 15 9.93 3.14 30.47
CA GLN A 15 11.15 2.90 29.70
C GLN A 15 11.18 1.48 29.11
N VAL A 16 10.92 0.46 29.93
CA VAL A 16 10.89 -0.94 29.46
C VAL A 16 9.80 -1.15 28.40
N ALA A 17 8.61 -0.58 28.59
CA ALA A 17 7.56 -0.62 27.56
C ALA A 17 7.98 0.10 26.27
N GLY A 18 8.67 1.23 26.39
CA GLY A 18 9.23 1.99 25.27
C GLY A 18 10.28 1.20 24.49
N ASP A 19 11.19 0.52 25.20
CA ASP A 19 12.27 -0.26 24.58
C ASP A 19 11.71 -1.49 23.87
N VAL A 20 10.80 -2.23 24.51
CA VAL A 20 10.09 -3.37 23.88
C VAL A 20 9.32 -2.89 22.63
N SER A 21 8.69 -1.71 22.70
CA SER A 21 7.97 -1.11 21.57
C SER A 21 8.90 -0.69 20.41
N ARG A 22 10.19 -0.44 20.66
CA ARG A 22 11.16 -0.12 19.61
C ARG A 22 11.79 -1.38 19.04
N ASP A 23 12.00 -2.39 19.88
CA ASP A 23 12.59 -3.67 19.48
C ASP A 23 11.68 -4.45 18.52
N TRP A 24 10.36 -4.51 18.74
CA TRP A 24 9.48 -5.19 17.77
C TRP A 24 9.43 -4.46 16.41
N LEU A 25 9.49 -3.13 16.40
CA LEU A 25 9.53 -2.34 15.17
C LEU A 25 10.85 -2.55 14.42
N ALA A 26 11.97 -2.60 15.15
CA ALA A 26 13.26 -2.94 14.59
C ALA A 26 13.28 -4.38 14.05
N LEU A 27 12.63 -5.32 14.73
CA LEU A 27 12.47 -6.71 14.26
C LEU A 27 11.64 -6.80 12.98
N ILE A 28 10.56 -6.02 12.85
CA ILE A 28 9.78 -5.97 11.61
C ILE A 28 10.58 -5.34 10.47
N ALA A 29 11.26 -4.22 10.74
CA ALA A 29 12.10 -3.57 9.74
C ALA A 29 13.24 -4.52 9.28
N THR A 30 13.91 -5.17 10.22
CA THR A 30 14.97 -6.14 9.94
C THR A 30 14.43 -7.38 9.22
N GLY A 31 13.25 -7.88 9.62
CA GLY A 31 12.56 -9.00 8.97
C GLY A 31 12.10 -8.67 7.54
N LEU A 32 11.87 -7.40 7.25
CA LEU A 32 11.65 -6.87 5.90
C LEU A 32 12.97 -6.52 5.18
N GLY A 33 14.15 -6.85 5.73
CA GLY A 33 15.44 -6.58 5.10
C GLY A 33 15.83 -5.11 5.04
N LEU A 34 15.17 -4.25 5.82
CA LEU A 34 15.47 -2.81 5.90
C LEU A 34 16.56 -2.57 6.94
N SER A 35 17.63 -1.87 6.55
CA SER A 35 18.72 -1.46 7.45
C SER A 35 18.43 -0.17 8.23
N ILE A 36 17.16 0.25 8.30
CA ILE A 36 16.72 1.52 8.86
C ILE A 36 16.14 1.30 10.26
N SER A 37 16.22 2.28 11.16
CA SER A 37 15.66 2.14 12.51
C SER A 37 14.14 1.94 12.46
N GLY A 38 13.59 1.14 13.38
CA GLY A 38 12.15 0.83 13.42
C GLY A 38 11.25 2.08 13.50
N VAL A 39 11.73 3.16 14.14
CA VAL A 39 11.01 4.44 14.22
C VAL A 39 11.04 5.18 12.88
N GLU A 40 12.16 5.18 12.17
CA GLU A 40 12.26 5.80 10.84
C GLU A 40 11.43 5.05 9.80
N PHE A 41 11.40 3.72 9.89
CA PHE A 41 10.52 2.89 9.07
C PHE A 41 9.04 3.22 9.30
N LEU A 42 8.61 3.30 10.57
CA LEU A 42 7.23 3.62 10.91
C LEU A 42 6.88 5.06 10.47
N GLY A 43 7.80 6.00 10.65
CA GLY A 43 7.67 7.36 10.16
C GLY A 43 7.53 7.42 8.63
N GLY A 44 8.33 6.65 7.91
CA GLY A 44 8.27 6.54 6.44
C GLY A 44 6.97 5.91 5.94
N ILE A 45 6.45 4.87 6.60
CA ILE A 45 5.13 4.30 6.30
C ILE A 45 4.02 5.33 6.54
N LEU A 46 4.02 5.99 7.70
CA LEU A 46 3.00 7.01 8.01
C LEU A 46 3.06 8.16 7.00
N LEU A 47 4.26 8.56 6.58
CA LEU A 47 4.47 9.58 5.57
C LEU A 47 3.99 9.11 4.18
N ALA A 48 4.26 7.85 3.80
CA ALA A 48 3.79 7.27 2.55
C ALA A 48 2.26 7.17 2.50
N ILE A 49 1.65 6.68 3.58
CA ILE A 49 0.20 6.62 3.77
C ILE A 49 -0.39 8.04 3.74
N GLY A 50 0.22 8.99 4.45
CA GLY A 50 -0.20 10.40 4.47
C GLY A 50 -0.13 11.05 3.09
N GLY A 51 0.96 10.81 2.35
CA GLY A 51 1.12 11.28 0.97
C GLY A 51 0.09 10.67 0.02
N GLY A 52 -0.10 9.35 0.08
CA GLY A 52 -1.12 8.65 -0.71
C GLY A 52 -2.54 9.11 -0.38
N ALA A 53 -2.84 9.33 0.92
CA ALA A 53 -4.12 9.85 1.39
C ALA A 53 -4.36 11.30 0.95
N LEU A 54 -3.34 12.15 0.96
CA LEU A 54 -3.41 13.53 0.49
C LEU A 54 -3.72 13.59 -1.01
N VAL A 55 -3.00 12.81 -1.82
CA VAL A 55 -3.24 12.74 -3.27
C VAL A 55 -4.63 12.16 -3.56
N ALA A 56 -5.06 11.15 -2.79
CA ALA A 56 -6.41 10.61 -2.88
C ALA A 56 -7.47 11.64 -2.51
N HIS A 57 -7.24 12.45 -1.46
CA HIS A 57 -8.16 13.50 -1.01
C HIS A 57 -8.31 14.64 -2.02
N VAL A 58 -7.22 15.06 -2.67
CA VAL A 58 -7.25 16.11 -3.70
C VAL A 58 -8.04 15.64 -4.93
N ARG A 59 -7.83 14.39 -5.38
CA ARG A 59 -8.62 13.81 -6.48
C ARG A 59 -10.07 13.51 -6.12
N ARG A 60 -10.38 13.34 -4.82
CA ARG A 60 -11.73 13.13 -4.28
C ARG A 60 -12.75 14.18 -4.68
N LYS A 61 -12.29 15.40 -4.92
CA LYS A 61 -13.13 16.50 -5.36
C LYS A 61 -13.59 16.38 -6.82
N GLN A 62 -13.03 15.44 -7.60
CA GLN A 62 -13.28 15.32 -9.04
C GLN A 62 -14.22 14.16 -9.41
N HIS A 63 -14.22 13.02 -8.68
CA HIS A 63 -15.04 11.84 -9.03
C HIS A 63 -15.51 11.04 -7.79
N PRO A 64 -16.67 11.36 -7.20
CA PRO A 64 -17.08 10.82 -5.89
C PRO A 64 -17.61 9.37 -5.90
N GLU A 65 -18.09 8.84 -7.04
CA GLU A 65 -18.85 7.58 -7.06
C GLU A 65 -18.01 6.29 -6.88
N HIS A 66 -16.70 6.29 -7.10
CA HIS A 66 -15.86 5.06 -7.08
C HIS A 66 -14.82 5.02 -5.94
N GLU A 67 -14.84 5.98 -5.02
CA GLU A 67 -13.62 6.29 -4.25
C GLU A 67 -13.43 5.57 -2.94
N ARG A 68 -14.47 4.95 -2.37
CA ARG A 68 -14.29 4.26 -1.08
C ARG A 68 -13.36 3.06 -1.20
N PHE A 69 -13.48 2.31 -2.30
CA PHE A 69 -12.65 1.14 -2.57
C PHE A 69 -11.24 1.55 -3.04
N ALA A 70 -11.17 2.52 -3.96
CA ALA A 70 -9.91 3.06 -4.46
C ALA A 70 -9.07 3.72 -3.34
N TRP A 71 -9.70 4.32 -2.32
CA TRP A 71 -9.00 4.92 -1.19
C TRP A 71 -8.28 3.88 -0.33
N TRP A 72 -8.94 2.77 0.03
CA TRP A 72 -8.30 1.71 0.82
C TRP A 72 -7.14 1.05 0.06
N PHE A 73 -7.33 0.78 -1.24
CA PHE A 73 -6.28 0.26 -2.10
C PHE A 73 -5.08 1.20 -2.22
N THR A 74 -5.32 2.52 -2.22
CA THR A 74 -4.24 3.51 -2.25
C THR A 74 -3.43 3.47 -0.95
N LEU A 75 -4.05 3.27 0.21
CA LEU A 75 -3.32 3.17 1.48
C LEU A 75 -2.44 1.92 1.54
N VAL A 76 -2.96 0.77 1.06
CA VAL A 76 -2.18 -0.48 0.96
C VAL A 76 -1.04 -0.32 -0.01
N ALA A 77 -1.32 0.20 -1.21
CA ALA A 77 -0.31 0.43 -2.21
C ALA A 77 0.75 1.41 -1.69
N ALA A 78 0.36 2.47 -1.00
CA ALA A 78 1.30 3.43 -0.44
C ALA A 78 2.19 2.81 0.65
N ALA A 79 1.64 1.97 1.53
CA ALA A 79 2.44 1.25 2.53
C ALA A 79 3.39 0.23 1.87
N PHE A 80 2.91 -0.50 0.87
CA PHE A 80 3.69 -1.51 0.14
C PHE A 80 4.82 -0.88 -0.68
N PHE A 81 4.50 0.07 -1.56
CA PHE A 81 5.49 0.78 -2.38
C PHE A 81 6.40 1.66 -1.53
N GLY A 82 5.90 2.24 -0.44
CA GLY A 82 6.73 2.89 0.56
C GLY A 82 7.76 1.92 1.13
N THR A 83 7.35 0.72 1.56
CA THR A 83 8.27 -0.31 2.07
C THR A 83 9.33 -0.72 1.05
N LEU A 84 8.93 -0.97 -0.21
CA LEU A 84 9.87 -1.29 -1.29
C LEU A 84 10.84 -0.13 -1.58
N ALA A 85 10.35 1.11 -1.58
CA ALA A 85 11.19 2.28 -1.76
C ALA A 85 12.16 2.46 -0.60
N GLY A 86 11.75 2.15 0.63
CA GLY A 86 12.65 2.11 1.79
C GLY A 86 13.80 1.12 1.62
N GLN A 87 13.54 -0.05 1.03
CA GLN A 87 14.57 -1.06 0.73
C GLN A 87 15.48 -0.63 -0.41
N ALA A 88 14.92 0.01 -1.43
CA ALA A 88 15.65 0.42 -2.63
C ALA A 88 16.40 1.76 -2.46
N SER A 89 15.96 2.62 -1.52
CA SER A 89 16.49 3.98 -1.33
C SER A 89 18.00 4.02 -1.07
N PRO A 90 18.59 3.16 -0.22
CA PRO A 90 20.04 3.17 0.01
C PRO A 90 20.85 2.87 -1.26
N HIS A 91 20.28 2.15 -2.23
CA HIS A 91 20.93 1.78 -3.49
C HIS A 91 20.67 2.78 -4.62
N LEU A 92 19.46 3.34 -4.71
CA LEU A 92 19.05 4.23 -5.80
C LEU A 92 19.30 5.71 -5.47
N LEU A 93 19.15 6.12 -4.22
CA LEU A 93 19.25 7.50 -3.76
C LEU A 93 20.04 7.59 -2.43
N PRO A 94 21.35 7.28 -2.44
CA PRO A 94 22.15 7.19 -1.21
C PRO A 94 22.28 8.50 -0.42
N GLY A 95 21.96 9.65 -1.03
CA GLY A 95 21.99 10.97 -0.38
C GLY A 95 20.64 11.47 0.13
N TRP A 96 19.55 10.73 -0.09
CA TRP A 96 18.20 11.17 0.27
C TRP A 96 17.72 10.45 1.53
N PRO A 97 17.01 11.14 2.45
CA PRO A 97 16.38 10.47 3.58
C PRO A 97 15.39 9.41 3.08
N PRO A 98 15.44 8.16 3.59
CA PRO A 98 14.57 7.08 3.12
C PRO A 98 13.10 7.46 3.20
N GLN A 99 12.70 8.24 4.21
CA GLN A 99 11.31 8.69 4.37
C GLN A 99 10.81 9.48 3.16
N VAL A 100 11.67 10.26 2.50
CA VAL A 100 11.31 11.04 1.30
C VAL A 100 11.04 10.10 0.12
N ALA A 101 11.88 9.08 -0.07
CA ALA A 101 11.67 8.06 -1.10
C ALA A 101 10.36 7.28 -0.85
N MET A 102 10.07 6.93 0.41
CA MET A 102 8.82 6.26 0.79
C MET A 102 7.60 7.15 0.55
N ALA A 103 7.67 8.45 0.86
CA ALA A 103 6.60 9.40 0.56
C ALA A 103 6.33 9.53 -0.94
N LEU A 104 7.38 9.68 -1.74
CA LEU A 104 7.25 9.79 -3.20
C LEU A 104 6.67 8.51 -3.80
N ALA A 105 7.09 7.34 -3.32
CA ALA A 105 6.50 6.07 -3.71
C ALA A 105 5.03 5.97 -3.29
N GLY A 106 4.68 6.45 -2.10
CA GLY A 106 3.30 6.57 -1.63
C GLY A 106 2.45 7.46 -2.55
N MET A 107 2.98 8.60 -2.97
CA MET A 107 2.29 9.50 -3.91
C MET A 107 2.16 8.90 -5.31
N ALA A 108 3.21 8.25 -5.81
CA ALA A 108 3.22 7.60 -7.12
C ALA A 108 2.30 6.37 -7.18
N SER A 109 2.12 5.66 -6.05
CA SER A 109 1.27 4.47 -5.96
C SER A 109 -0.18 4.74 -6.39
N ARG A 110 -0.70 5.95 -6.17
CA ARG A 110 -2.03 6.36 -6.62
C ARG A 110 -2.17 6.27 -8.15
N ALA A 111 -1.16 6.71 -8.91
CA ALA A 111 -1.20 6.66 -10.37
C ALA A 111 -1.28 5.21 -10.85
N LEU A 112 -0.51 4.32 -10.22
CA LEU A 112 -0.54 2.88 -10.52
C LEU A 112 -1.90 2.24 -10.18
N VAL A 113 -2.46 2.57 -9.01
CA VAL A 113 -3.79 2.07 -8.59
C VAL A 113 -4.86 2.48 -9.61
N LEU A 114 -4.81 3.71 -10.11
CA LEU A 114 -5.75 4.19 -11.12
C LEU A 114 -5.57 3.46 -12.46
N ILE A 115 -4.33 3.24 -12.92
CA ILE A 115 -4.07 2.44 -14.12
C ILE A 115 -4.65 1.03 -13.99
N VAL A 116 -4.50 0.40 -12.82
CA VAL A 116 -5.03 -0.94 -12.57
C VAL A 116 -6.56 -0.94 -12.55
N ILE A 117 -7.19 0.06 -11.94
CA ILE A 117 -8.65 0.21 -11.94
C ILE A 117 -9.15 0.41 -13.38
N ASP A 118 -8.56 1.34 -14.13
CA ASP A 118 -8.92 1.61 -15.53
C ASP A 118 -8.75 0.35 -16.40
N ALA A 119 -7.67 -0.41 -16.21
CA ALA A 119 -7.45 -1.67 -16.91
C ALA A 119 -8.46 -2.77 -16.51
N THR A 120 -8.84 -2.80 -15.24
CA THR A 120 -9.84 -3.76 -14.73
C THR A 120 -11.22 -3.40 -15.27
N ASP A 121 -11.60 -2.13 -15.25
CA ASP A 121 -12.88 -1.65 -15.78
C ASP A 121 -12.95 -1.89 -17.29
N ALA A 122 -11.87 -1.61 -18.04
CA ALA A 122 -11.78 -1.93 -19.46
C ALA A 122 -11.97 -3.44 -19.72
N GLY A 123 -11.27 -4.29 -18.96
CA GLY A 123 -11.40 -5.74 -19.06
C GLY A 123 -12.80 -6.27 -18.70
N VAL A 124 -13.43 -5.68 -17.68
CA VAL A 124 -14.80 -6.03 -17.27
C VAL A 124 -15.82 -5.57 -18.31
N THR A 125 -15.64 -4.41 -18.94
CA THR A 125 -16.52 -3.98 -20.04
C THR A 125 -16.37 -4.81 -21.31
N GLU A 126 -15.21 -5.42 -21.54
CA GLU A 126 -15.00 -6.33 -22.68
C GLU A 126 -15.38 -7.79 -22.39
N ALA A 127 -15.46 -8.20 -21.12
CA ALA A 127 -15.83 -9.56 -20.72
C ALA A 127 -17.16 -10.06 -21.34
N PRO A 128 -18.24 -9.26 -21.47
CA PRO A 128 -19.46 -9.69 -22.15
C PRO A 128 -19.25 -9.99 -23.64
N ASN A 129 -18.38 -9.25 -24.33
CA ASN A 129 -18.09 -9.44 -25.74
C ASN A 129 -17.18 -10.65 -25.97
N ILE A 130 -16.22 -10.88 -25.08
CA ILE A 130 -15.38 -12.08 -25.09
C ILE A 130 -16.24 -13.31 -24.81
N MET A 131 -17.14 -13.25 -23.82
CA MET A 131 -18.02 -14.36 -23.50
C MET A 131 -19.02 -14.66 -24.62
N ARG A 132 -19.56 -13.62 -25.28
CA ARG A 132 -20.37 -13.80 -26.50
C ARG A 132 -19.59 -14.45 -27.63
N ARG A 133 -18.34 -14.01 -27.89
CA ARG A 133 -17.48 -14.66 -28.90
C ARG A 133 -17.16 -16.11 -28.58
N ILE A 134 -16.97 -16.46 -27.30
CA ILE A 134 -16.73 -17.83 -26.86
C ILE A 134 -18.00 -18.67 -27.01
N ILE A 135 -19.15 -18.15 -26.58
CA ILE A 135 -20.46 -18.81 -26.74
C ILE A 135 -20.73 -19.02 -28.23
N ASP A 136 -20.58 -17.99 -29.06
CA ASP A 136 -20.75 -18.08 -30.50
C ASP A 136 -19.76 -19.08 -31.11
N ALA A 137 -18.48 -19.08 -30.71
CA ALA A 137 -17.51 -20.05 -31.22
C ALA A 137 -17.81 -21.51 -30.82
N ILE A 138 -18.39 -21.73 -29.64
CA ILE A 138 -18.76 -23.07 -29.13
C ILE A 138 -20.07 -23.55 -29.76
N PHE A 139 -21.08 -22.69 -29.88
CA PHE A 139 -22.39 -23.05 -30.43
C PHE A 139 -22.41 -23.05 -31.96
N ASN A 140 -21.70 -22.13 -32.62
CA ASN A 140 -21.59 -22.07 -34.08
C ASN A 140 -20.69 -23.19 -34.65
N ARG A 141 -19.86 -23.85 -33.82
CA ARG A 141 -19.19 -25.11 -34.17
C ARG A 141 -20.10 -26.35 -34.08
N ARG A 142 -21.34 -26.24 -33.58
CA ARG A 142 -22.30 -27.36 -33.43
C ARG A 142 -23.49 -27.34 -34.40
N GLY A 143 -23.54 -26.45 -35.40
CA GLY A 143 -24.49 -26.57 -36.52
C GLY A 143 -24.20 -25.51 -37.59
N PRO A 144 -24.03 -25.89 -38.87
CA PRO A 144 -25.04 -26.63 -39.63
C PRO A 144 -24.47 -27.86 -40.37
N GLY A 145 -24.79 -29.06 -39.91
CA GLY A 145 -24.35 -30.31 -40.56
C GLY A 145 -25.16 -31.54 -40.21
N GLY A 146 -26.39 -31.38 -39.74
CA GLY A 146 -27.29 -32.48 -39.37
C GLY A 146 -28.64 -32.34 -40.07
N GLY A 147 -28.60 -32.34 -41.40
CA GLY A 147 -29.79 -32.30 -42.25
C GLY A 147 -29.52 -33.02 -43.55
N VAL A 148 -29.41 -34.35 -43.47
CA VAL A 148 -30.01 -35.34 -44.39
C VAL A 148 -30.24 -36.62 -43.57
#